data_AF-A0A7V9TDP6-F1
#
_entry.id   AF-A0A7V9TDP6-F1
#
_cell.length_a   1.000
_cell.length_b   1.000
_cell.length_c   1.000
_cell.angle_alpha   90.00
_cell.angle_beta   90.00
_cell.angle_gamma   90.00
#
_symmetry.space_group_name_H-M   'P 1'
#
loop_
_entity.id
_entity.type
_entity.pdbx_description
1 polymer ?
#
loop_
_entity_poly.entity_id
_entity_poly.type
_entity_poly.pdbx_seq_one_letter_code
_entity_poly.pdbx_strand_id
1 'polypeptide(L)' 'MTKRTIVVGDIHGCFDELSDLLDKAELGEGDSIVSVGDLIVKGPKNREVMELFSGND' A
#
# COMPACT_ATOMS: atom_id res chain seq x y z
N MET A 1 8.58 8.50 20.43
CA MET A 1 8.90 7.44 19.43
C MET A 1 8.79 8.07 18.05
N THR A 2 9.73 7.80 17.14
CA THR A 2 9.68 8.29 15.76
C THR A 2 8.77 7.37 14.95
N LYS A 3 7.79 7.94 14.23
CA LYS A 3 6.92 7.20 13.32
C LYS A 3 7.74 6.74 12.10
N ARG A 4 7.73 5.45 11.77
CA ARG A 4 8.37 4.93 10.54
C ARG A 4 7.40 5.11 9.37
N THR A 5 7.95 5.53 8.22
CA THR A 5 7.18 5.67 6.98
C THR A 5 7.75 4.71 5.94
N ILE A 6 6.87 3.90 5.34
CA ILE A 6 7.16 3.00 4.23
C ILE A 6 6.68 3.69 2.95
N VAL A 7 7.59 3.96 2.02
CA VAL A 7 7.28 4.56 0.72
C VAL A 7 7.24 3.47 -0.33
N VAL A 8 6.10 3.33 -1.02
CA VAL A 8 5.86 2.31 -2.03
C VAL A 8 5.81 2.94 -3.43
N GLY A 9 6.47 2.29 -4.38
CA GLY A 9 6.45 2.63 -5.81
C GLY A 9 5.10 2.36 -6.48
N ASP A 10 5.13 2.20 -7.80
CA ASP A 10 3.96 1.86 -8.61
C ASP A 10 3.29 0.56 -8.14
N ILE A 11 1.96 0.57 -8.06
CA ILE A 11 1.17 -0.57 -7.57
C ILE A 11 0.32 -1.15 -8.69
N HIS A 12 -0.28 -0.30 -9.52
CA HIS A 12 -1.05 -0.69 -10.69
C HIS A 12 -2.14 -1.74 -10.42
N GLY A 13 -2.80 -1.73 -9.27
CA GLY A 13 -3.81 -2.72 -8.91
C GLY A 13 -3.26 -4.12 -8.57
N CYS A 14 -1.94 -4.27 -8.37
CA CYS A 14 -1.28 -5.48 -7.91
C CYS A 14 -1.39 -5.60 -6.37
N PHE A 15 -2.61 -5.80 -5.88
CA PHE A 15 -2.89 -5.83 -4.44
C PHE A 15 -2.19 -6.98 -3.71
N ASP A 16 -2.10 -8.16 -4.31
CA ASP A 16 -1.50 -9.33 -3.65
C ASP A 16 0.00 -9.12 -3.43
N GLU A 17 0.70 -8.59 -4.44
CA GLU A 17 2.10 -8.23 -4.36
C GLU A 17 2.35 -7.09 -3.37
N LEU A 18 1.43 -6.12 -3.28
CA LEU A 18 1.48 -5.07 -2.28
C LEU A 18 1.35 -5.65 -0.87
N SER A 19 0.39 -6.55 -0.62
CA SER A 19 0.23 -7.24 0.67
C SER A 19 1.50 -8.03 1.03
N ASP A 20 2.02 -8.84 0.12
CA ASP A 20 3.26 -9.59 0.32
C ASP A 20 4.46 -8.66 0.63
N LEU A 21 4.52 -7.48 0.00
CA LEU A 21 5.58 -6.50 0.23
C LEU A 21 5.45 -5.84 1.61
N LEU A 22 4.23 -5.49 2.02
CA LEU A 22 3.96 -4.89 3.33
C LEU A 22 4.22 -5.88 4.47
N ASP A 23 3.89 -7.15 4.28
CA ASP A 23 4.21 -8.23 5.21
C ASP A 23 5.73 -8.41 5.35
N LYS A 24 6.48 -8.43 4.24
CA LYS A 24 7.95 -8.48 4.25
C LYS A 24 8.58 -7.25 4.88
N ALA A 25 7.92 -6.09 4.77
CA ALA A 25 8.37 -4.85 5.38
C ALA A 25 7.97 -4.73 6.86
N GLU A 26 7.26 -5.72 7.42
CA GLU A 26 6.79 -5.76 8.81
C GLU A 26 5.99 -4.51 9.17
N LEU A 27 4.99 -4.17 8.34
CA LEU A 27 4.10 -3.04 8.62
C LEU A 27 3.40 -3.21 9.99
N GLY A 28 3.63 -2.27 10.90
CA GLY A 28 2.99 -2.26 12.23
C GLY A 28 2.00 -1.12 12.44
N GLU A 29 1.24 -1.16 13.54
CA GLU A 29 0.24 -0.15 13.91
C GLU A 29 0.79 1.28 14.07
N GLY A 30 2.11 1.41 14.29
CA GLY A 30 2.79 2.70 14.40
C GLY A 30 3.29 3.26 13.06
N ASP A 31 3.25 2.48 11.99
CA ASP A 31 3.84 2.85 10.72
C ASP A 31 2.85 3.66 9.86
N SER A 32 3.39 4.35 8.85
CA SER A 32 2.59 4.96 7.79
C SER A 32 3.05 4.46 6.43
N ILE A 33 2.09 4.24 5.55
CA ILE A 33 2.35 3.90 4.15
C ILE A 33 2.09 5.13 3.30
N VAL A 34 2.99 5.42 2.37
CA VAL A 34 2.83 6.45 1.36
C VAL A 34 3.12 5.83 0.00
N SER A 35 2.18 5.95 -0.94
CA SER A 35 2.44 5.62 -2.35
C SER A 35 2.95 6.85 -3.10
N VAL A 36 3.83 6.65 -4.08
CA VAL A 36 4.31 7.71 -4.98
C VAL A 36 3.38 7.97 -6.17
N GLY A 37 2.33 7.18 -6.38
CA GLY A 37 1.43 7.29 -7.52
C GLY A 37 1.07 5.92 -8.11
N ASP A 38 0.40 5.94 -9.28
CA ASP A 38 0.08 4.73 -10.06
C ASP A 38 -0.52 3.59 -9.23
N LEU A 39 -1.51 3.92 -8.40
CA LEU A 39 -2.21 2.98 -7.51
C LEU A 39 -2.97 1.91 -8.30
N ILE A 40 -3.59 2.31 -9.41
CA ILE A 40 -4.56 1.53 -10.16
C ILE A 40 -4.21 1.47 -11.65
N VAL A 41 -5.01 0.74 -12.43
CA VAL A 41 -4.87 0.44 -13.86
C VAL A 41 -3.77 -0.61 -14.12
N LYS A 42 -4.01 -1.50 -15.10
CA LYS A 42 -3.20 -2.67 -15.53
C LYS A 42 -3.40 -3.95 -14.72
N GLY A 43 -3.40 -3.89 -13.40
CA GLY A 43 -3.55 -5.04 -12.52
C GLY A 43 -5.00 -5.39 -12.18
N PRO A 44 -5.21 -6.57 -11.57
CA PRO A 44 -6.53 -7.17 -11.41
C PRO A 44 -7.34 -6.60 -10.25
N LYS A 45 -6.70 -6.03 -9.21
CA LYS A 45 -7.32 -5.74 -7.89
C LYS A 45 -7.30 -4.24 -7.55
N ASN A 46 -7.80 -3.43 -8.49
CA ASN A 46 -7.82 -1.98 -8.36
C ASN A 46 -8.67 -1.48 -7.18
N ARG A 47 -9.77 -2.18 -6.87
CA ARG A 47 -10.70 -1.78 -5.82
C ARG A 47 -10.06 -1.96 -4.44
N GLU A 48 -9.36 -3.06 -4.24
CA GLU A 48 -8.68 -3.42 -3.01
C GLU A 48 -7.51 -2.47 -2.72
N VAL A 49 -6.74 -2.11 -3.76
CA VAL A 49 -5.71 -1.06 -3.61
C VAL A 49 -6.35 0.27 -3.24
N MET A 50 -7.44 0.67 -3.89
CA MET A 50 -8.12 1.91 -3.53
C MET A 50 -8.64 1.85 -2.10
N GLU A 51 -9.31 0.78 -1.67
CA GLU A 51 -9.84 0.64 -0.31
C GLU A 51 -8.74 0.80 0.75
N LEU A 52 -7.54 0.24 0.51
CA LEU A 52 -6.40 0.40 1.41
C LEU A 52 -5.92 1.86 1.53
N PHE A 53 -5.95 2.64 0.45
CA PHE A 53 -5.47 4.04 0.43
C PHE A 53 -6.57 5.11 0.58
N SER A 54 -7.86 4.72 0.58
CA SER A 54 -8.99 5.66 0.57
C SER A 54 -9.32 6.27 1.94
N GLY A 55 -8.71 5.79 3.03
CA GLY A 55 -8.92 6.34 4.37
C GLY A 55 -10.39 6.30 4.80
N ASN A 56 -10.92 5.11 5.03
CA ASN A 56 -12.08 4.95 5.90
C ASN A 56 -11.55 4.36 7.20
N ASP A 57 -11.83 5.06 8.30
CA ASP A 57 -11.35 4.78 9.66
C ASP A 57 -11.39 3.30 10.08
#